data_AF-A0AAD7XJG8-F1
#
_entry.id   AF-A0AAD7XJG8-F1
#
_cell.length_a   1.000
_cell.length_b   1.000
_cell.length_c   1.000
_cell.angle_alpha   90.00
_cell.angle_beta   90.00
_cell.angle_gamma   90.00
#
_symmetry.space_group_name_H-M   'P 1'
#
loop_
_entity.id
_entity.type
_entity.pdbx_description
1 polymer ?
#
loop_
_entity_poly.entity_id
_entity_poly.type
_entity_poly.pdbx_seq_one_letter_code
_entity_poly.pdbx_strand_id
1 'polypeptide(L)'
;MLLWLACRPDPVAAVVPIIGRRGVFGALPAVAFENAIPDAAQYADRPKRRGPAPTDLGLRVRDGDEPELKVCGGAPNCFSTTPDEVAPEHVIARWKAPETSGGEAWGMVRDAIRGYEPGQSGIDGGGFKIIADDGRYCYVQFESLKNGYVDDLELALSDDYELRVRSSSRVGYLDFGVNAKRLNFVAGALRKRGWDAPDITPDTHPTYFLQNAPKQSQVPPSTAFRR
;
A
#
# COMPACT_ATOMS: atom_id res chain seq x y z
N MET A 1 -55.23 -41.95 41.63
CA MET A 1 -54.75 -41.87 43.03
C MET A 1 -53.62 -40.85 43.07
N LEU A 2 -53.74 -39.84 43.93
CA LEU A 2 -52.87 -38.67 44.11
C LEU A 2 -51.41 -38.99 44.47
N LEU A 3 -50.50 -38.06 44.13
CA LEU A 3 -49.42 -37.41 44.94
C LEU A 3 -48.36 -36.90 43.93
N TRP A 4 -48.10 -35.61 43.65
CA TRP A 4 -47.63 -34.44 44.44
C TRP A 4 -46.28 -34.59 45.18
N LEU A 5 -45.36 -33.68 44.80
CA LEU A 5 -44.15 -33.15 45.46
C LEU A 5 -42.88 -34.04 45.55
N ALA A 6 -41.74 -33.56 45.01
CA ALA A 6 -40.91 -32.52 45.63
C ALA A 6 -39.75 -32.08 44.73
N CYS A 7 -39.69 -30.77 44.47
CA CYS A 7 -38.56 -30.05 43.91
C CYS A 7 -37.45 -29.98 44.97
N ARG A 8 -36.22 -30.39 44.66
CA ARG A 8 -35.05 -30.19 45.54
C ARG A 8 -34.31 -28.93 45.09
N PRO A 9 -33.90 -28.03 46.01
CA PRO A 9 -33.10 -26.86 45.66
C PRO A 9 -31.63 -27.24 45.40
N ASP A 10 -31.04 -26.59 44.40
CA ASP A 10 -29.63 -26.70 44.02
C ASP A 10 -28.71 -26.24 45.16
N PRO A 11 -27.54 -26.87 45.36
CA PRO A 11 -26.54 -26.38 46.29
C PRO A 11 -25.84 -25.12 45.73
N VAL A 12 -25.87 -24.07 46.55
CA VAL A 12 -25.13 -22.82 46.42
C VAL A 12 -23.67 -23.08 46.07
N ALA A 13 -23.24 -22.59 44.90
CA ALA A 13 -21.85 -22.60 44.47
C ALA A 13 -20.99 -21.70 45.37
N ALA A 14 -19.93 -22.25 45.94
CA ALA A 14 -18.94 -21.52 46.71
C ALA A 14 -18.16 -20.56 45.78
N VAL A 15 -18.19 -19.27 46.11
CA VAL A 15 -17.39 -18.24 45.45
C VAL A 15 -15.97 -18.30 46.01
N VAL A 16 -15.03 -18.81 45.21
CA VAL A 16 -13.59 -18.76 45.49
C VAL A 16 -13.07 -17.38 45.00
N PRO A 17 -12.35 -16.61 45.83
CA PRO A 17 -11.82 -15.32 45.40
C PRO A 17 -10.66 -15.55 44.43
N ILE A 18 -10.84 -15.14 43.19
CA ILE A 18 -9.77 -15.09 42.19
C ILE A 18 -8.83 -13.95 42.60
N ILE A 19 -7.70 -14.32 43.21
CA ILE A 19 -6.58 -13.41 43.45
C ILE A 19 -6.08 -12.95 42.08
N GLY A 20 -6.35 -11.68 41.77
CA GLY A 20 -5.96 -11.04 40.53
C GLY A 20 -4.44 -11.04 40.39
N ARG A 21 -3.92 -11.89 39.49
CA ARG A 21 -2.65 -11.62 38.84
C ARG A 21 -2.85 -10.37 38.00
N ARG A 22 -2.34 -9.23 38.47
CA ARG A 22 -2.03 -8.08 37.63
C ARG A 22 -1.03 -8.55 36.58
N GLY A 23 -1.54 -9.01 35.45
CA GLY A 23 -0.77 -9.13 34.24
C GLY A 23 -0.27 -7.74 33.90
N VAL A 24 1.06 -7.58 33.86
CA VAL A 24 1.67 -6.45 33.19
C VAL A 24 1.23 -6.57 31.74
N PHE A 25 0.21 -5.81 31.35
CA PHE A 25 -0.08 -5.56 29.94
C PHE A 25 1.08 -4.70 29.44
N GLY A 26 2.19 -5.35 29.11
CA GLY A 26 3.21 -4.76 28.25
C GLY A 26 2.47 -4.32 27.00
N ALA A 27 2.55 -3.03 26.69
CA ALA A 27 2.07 -2.52 25.42
C ALA A 27 2.64 -3.42 24.32
N LEU A 28 1.75 -4.00 23.48
CA LEU A 28 2.20 -4.72 22.31
C LEU A 28 3.14 -3.78 21.55
N PRO A 29 4.34 -4.24 21.14
CA PRO A 29 5.21 -3.41 20.32
C PRO A 29 4.41 -2.93 19.10
N ALA A 30 4.72 -1.75 18.58
CA ALA A 30 4.14 -1.26 17.34
C ALA A 30 4.60 -2.17 16.20
N VAL A 31 3.97 -3.34 16.09
CA VAL A 31 4.36 -4.40 15.18
C VAL A 31 4.11 -3.94 13.76
N ALA A 32 5.07 -4.26 12.90
CA ALA A 32 4.92 -4.19 11.46
C ALA A 32 3.70 -5.04 11.02
N PHE A 33 3.29 -4.94 9.76
CA PHE A 33 2.19 -5.77 9.26
C PHE A 33 2.49 -7.27 9.42
N GLU A 34 1.45 -8.10 9.46
CA GLU A 34 1.56 -9.55 9.73
C GLU A 34 2.47 -10.28 8.72
N ASN A 35 2.60 -9.74 7.51
CA ASN A 35 3.45 -10.22 6.44
C ASN A 35 4.82 -9.51 6.36
N ALA A 36 5.25 -8.79 7.39
CA ALA A 36 6.57 -8.16 7.42
C ALA A 36 7.70 -9.20 7.27
N ILE A 37 8.80 -8.80 6.64
CA ILE A 37 9.96 -9.67 6.50
C ILE A 37 10.61 -9.94 7.88
N PRO A 38 11.31 -11.06 8.08
CA PRO A 38 11.92 -11.40 9.37
C PRO A 38 12.81 -10.30 9.95
N ASP A 39 13.54 -9.57 9.10
CA ASP A 39 14.41 -8.47 9.50
C ASP A 39 13.67 -7.31 10.19
N ALA A 40 12.34 -7.20 10.03
CA ALA A 40 11.54 -6.19 10.72
C ALA A 40 11.65 -6.30 12.25
N ALA A 41 11.92 -7.49 12.78
CA ALA A 41 12.15 -7.72 14.21
C ALA A 41 13.33 -6.91 14.77
N GLN A 42 14.35 -6.63 13.94
CA GLN A 42 15.53 -5.85 14.31
C GLN A 42 15.22 -4.36 14.55
N TYR A 43 14.03 -3.90 14.12
CA TYR A 43 13.61 -2.51 14.18
C TYR A 43 12.31 -2.33 14.99
N ALA A 44 11.95 -3.32 15.82
CA ALA A 44 10.71 -3.32 16.61
C ALA A 44 10.70 -2.24 17.70
N ASP A 45 11.87 -1.88 18.23
CA ASP A 45 12.07 -0.83 19.24
C ASP A 45 12.09 0.59 18.65
N ARG A 46 12.25 0.72 17.33
CA ARG A 46 12.34 2.02 16.66
C ARG A 46 10.97 2.71 16.61
N PRO A 47 10.89 4.01 16.98
CA PRO A 47 9.67 4.79 16.82
C PRO A 47 9.23 4.84 15.37
N LYS A 48 7.98 4.41 15.11
CA LYS A 48 7.39 4.40 13.76
C LYS A 48 6.87 5.79 13.39
N ARG A 49 7.03 6.17 12.12
CA ARG A 49 6.61 7.46 11.56
C ARG A 49 5.62 7.26 10.41
N ARG A 50 4.45 6.69 10.71
CA ARG A 50 3.45 6.32 9.68
C ARG A 50 2.95 7.49 8.83
N GLY A 51 2.94 8.70 9.39
CA GLY A 51 2.32 9.86 8.75
C GLY A 51 0.79 9.88 8.90
N PRO A 52 0.16 11.04 8.71
CA PRO A 52 -1.29 11.16 8.80
C PRO A 52 -1.95 10.35 7.68
N ALA A 53 -3.00 9.60 8.01
CA ALA A 53 -3.77 8.90 7.01
C ALA A 53 -4.59 9.90 6.17
N PRO A 54 -4.57 9.80 4.83
CA PRO A 54 -5.43 10.61 3.98
C PRO A 54 -6.91 10.28 4.24
N THR A 55 -7.76 11.31 4.21
CA THR A 55 -9.21 11.19 4.47
C THR A 55 -10.05 11.28 3.19
N ASP A 56 -9.40 11.54 2.06
CA ASP A 56 -9.99 11.84 0.77
C ASP A 56 -9.61 10.82 -0.32
N LEU A 57 -9.30 9.59 0.08
CA LEU A 57 -9.07 8.45 -0.82
C LEU A 57 -10.37 7.93 -1.44
N GLY A 58 -10.22 7.11 -2.49
CA GLY A 58 -11.28 6.54 -3.29
C GLY A 58 -11.56 7.32 -4.56
N LEU A 59 -12.35 6.71 -5.44
CA LEU A 59 -12.95 7.39 -6.59
C LEU A 59 -13.90 8.48 -6.09
N ARG A 60 -13.61 9.73 -6.45
CA ARG A 60 -14.42 10.90 -6.05
C ARG A 60 -14.54 11.85 -7.21
N VAL A 61 -15.68 12.51 -7.31
CA VAL A 61 -15.84 13.68 -8.18
C VAL A 61 -14.97 14.79 -7.58
N ARG A 62 -13.99 15.26 -8.36
CA ARG A 62 -13.02 16.29 -7.97
C ARG A 62 -13.21 17.50 -8.87
N ASP A 63 -12.41 17.61 -9.93
CA ASP A 63 -12.36 18.77 -10.82
C ASP A 63 -13.00 18.50 -12.21
N GLY A 64 -13.76 17.41 -12.34
CA GLY A 64 -14.47 17.01 -13.56
C GLY A 64 -15.74 16.21 -13.26
N ASP A 65 -16.42 15.72 -14.30
CA ASP A 65 -17.73 15.05 -14.17
C ASP A 65 -17.63 13.60 -13.68
N GLU A 66 -16.50 12.94 -13.95
CA GLU A 66 -16.29 11.52 -13.62
C GLU A 66 -15.50 11.35 -12.31
N PRO A 67 -15.82 10.32 -11.50
CA PRO A 67 -15.03 9.99 -10.32
C PRO A 67 -13.59 9.60 -10.68
N GLU A 68 -12.62 10.22 -10.00
CA GLU A 68 -11.20 9.98 -10.19
C GLU A 68 -10.48 9.70 -8.88
N LEU A 69 -9.35 9.00 -8.97
CA LEU A 69 -8.41 8.89 -7.86
C LEU A 69 -7.83 10.27 -7.54
N LYS A 70 -7.15 10.39 -6.40
CA LYS A 70 -6.53 11.65 -6.02
C LYS A 70 -5.35 11.97 -6.95
N VAL A 71 -5.18 13.24 -7.33
CA VAL A 71 -3.97 13.71 -8.03
C VAL A 71 -2.73 13.58 -7.14
N CYS A 72 -1.56 13.73 -7.74
CA CYS A 72 -0.32 13.84 -6.98
C CYS A 72 -0.11 15.27 -6.49
N GLY A 73 0.81 15.45 -5.53
CA GLY A 73 1.36 16.77 -5.23
C GLY A 73 2.62 17.00 -6.09
N GLY A 74 3.22 18.19 -6.00
CA GLY A 74 4.46 18.50 -6.72
C GLY A 74 5.73 17.82 -6.19
N ALA A 75 5.63 16.95 -5.18
CA ALA A 75 6.76 16.18 -4.65
C ALA A 75 6.93 14.88 -5.45
N PRO A 76 8.16 14.45 -5.79
CA PRO A 76 8.42 13.23 -6.55
C PRO A 76 8.35 11.99 -5.65
N ASN A 77 7.20 11.78 -5.04
CA ASN A 77 6.89 10.70 -4.11
C ASN A 77 5.49 10.11 -4.38
N CYS A 78 4.98 10.31 -5.60
CA CYS A 78 3.64 9.93 -6.00
C CYS A 78 3.59 9.65 -7.51
N PHE A 79 2.80 8.67 -7.90
CA PHE A 79 2.30 8.51 -9.27
C PHE A 79 0.80 8.30 -9.25
N SER A 80 0.09 8.83 -10.24
CA SER A 80 -1.36 8.67 -10.39
C SER A 80 -1.74 8.56 -11.87
N THR A 81 -2.79 7.81 -12.18
CA THR A 81 -3.41 7.84 -13.53
C THR A 81 -4.37 9.00 -13.72
N THR A 82 -4.70 9.72 -12.65
CA THR A 82 -5.57 10.89 -12.74
C THR A 82 -4.80 12.04 -13.40
N PRO A 83 -5.33 12.65 -14.46
CA PRO A 83 -4.69 13.78 -15.12
C PRO A 83 -4.43 14.93 -14.14
N ASP A 84 -3.26 15.55 -14.27
CA ASP A 84 -2.82 16.67 -13.45
C ASP A 84 -1.96 17.61 -14.30
N GLU A 85 -2.43 18.85 -14.48
CA GLU A 85 -1.72 19.87 -15.25
C GLU A 85 -0.57 20.52 -14.45
N VAL A 86 -0.62 20.42 -13.12
CA VAL A 86 0.37 21.04 -12.23
C VAL A 86 1.63 20.19 -12.13
N ALA A 87 1.47 18.87 -12.09
CA ALA A 87 2.59 17.93 -12.01
C ALA A 87 2.42 16.76 -13.01
N PRO A 88 2.40 17.05 -14.33
CA PRO A 88 2.16 16.05 -15.37
C PRO A 88 3.22 14.94 -15.40
N GLU A 89 4.41 15.17 -14.85
CA GLU A 89 5.48 14.17 -14.74
C GLU A 89 5.19 13.04 -13.75
N HIS A 90 4.20 13.21 -12.85
CA HIS A 90 3.72 12.17 -11.93
C HIS A 90 2.49 11.44 -12.49
N VAL A 91 2.02 11.82 -13.68
CA VAL A 91 0.88 11.21 -14.36
C VAL A 91 1.36 10.02 -15.19
N ILE A 92 0.76 8.86 -14.97
CA ILE A 92 1.01 7.63 -15.74
C ILE A 92 -0.22 7.23 -16.54
N ALA A 93 -0.02 6.45 -17.61
CA ALA A 93 -1.13 5.92 -18.40
C ALA A 93 -2.02 5.00 -17.56
N ARG A 94 -3.34 5.06 -17.79
CA ARG A 94 -4.28 4.05 -17.30
C ARG A 94 -3.91 2.69 -17.89
N TRP A 95 -3.99 1.64 -17.08
CA TRP A 95 -3.66 0.30 -17.54
C TRP A 95 -4.89 -0.37 -18.14
N LYS A 96 -4.74 -1.07 -19.25
CA LYS A 96 -5.87 -1.69 -19.96
C LYS A 96 -5.86 -3.20 -19.78
N ALA A 97 -7.00 -3.75 -19.40
CA ALA A 97 -7.17 -5.18 -19.32
C ALA A 97 -7.11 -5.82 -20.73
N PRO A 98 -6.70 -7.10 -20.83
CA PRO A 98 -6.93 -7.87 -22.05
C PRO A 98 -8.44 -8.03 -22.32
N GLU A 99 -8.82 -8.58 -23.47
CA GLU A 99 -10.21 -8.97 -23.74
C GLU A 99 -10.66 -10.07 -22.75
N THR A 100 -11.38 -9.68 -21.71
CA THR A 100 -11.82 -10.52 -20.60
C THR A 100 -13.03 -9.90 -19.90
N SER A 101 -13.69 -10.63 -19.00
CA SER A 101 -14.77 -10.05 -18.18
C SER A 101 -14.21 -9.17 -17.06
N GLY A 102 -15.00 -8.19 -16.59
CA GLY A 102 -14.58 -7.33 -15.47
C GLY A 102 -14.25 -8.08 -14.19
N GLY A 103 -14.95 -9.19 -13.93
CA GLY A 103 -14.67 -10.06 -12.78
C GLY A 103 -13.33 -10.77 -12.90
N GLU A 104 -12.98 -11.25 -14.10
CA GLU A 104 -11.67 -11.85 -14.37
C GLU A 104 -10.56 -10.80 -14.31
N ALA A 105 -10.74 -9.64 -14.95
CA ALA A 105 -9.81 -8.52 -14.88
C ALA A 105 -9.53 -8.12 -13.43
N TRP A 106 -10.58 -7.93 -12.61
CA TRP A 106 -10.39 -7.61 -11.20
C TRP A 106 -9.74 -8.74 -10.40
N GLY A 107 -10.06 -10.00 -10.73
CA GLY A 107 -9.36 -11.15 -10.18
C GLY A 107 -7.85 -11.10 -10.42
N MET A 108 -7.43 -10.68 -11.62
CA MET A 108 -6.01 -10.49 -11.94
C MET A 108 -5.34 -9.40 -11.09
N VAL A 109 -6.04 -8.28 -10.88
CA VAL A 109 -5.57 -7.19 -10.01
C VAL A 109 -5.42 -7.66 -8.56
N ARG A 110 -6.43 -8.34 -8.03
CA ARG A 110 -6.39 -8.92 -6.67
C ARG A 110 -5.22 -9.88 -6.51
N ASP A 111 -5.01 -10.76 -7.47
CA ASP A 111 -3.90 -11.71 -7.42
C ASP A 111 -2.54 -11.01 -7.49
N ALA A 112 -2.41 -9.95 -8.30
CA ALA A 112 -1.18 -9.17 -8.37
C ALA A 112 -0.83 -8.51 -7.04
N ILE A 113 -1.83 -7.99 -6.31
CA ILE A 113 -1.65 -7.42 -4.97
C ILE A 113 -1.35 -8.50 -3.93
N ARG A 114 -2.09 -9.61 -3.95
CA ARG A 114 -1.88 -10.73 -2.99
C ARG A 114 -0.54 -11.45 -3.21
N GLY A 115 -0.07 -11.48 -4.45
CA GLY A 115 1.24 -12.00 -4.82
C GLY A 115 2.39 -11.02 -4.57
N TYR A 116 2.13 -9.82 -4.03
CA TYR A 116 3.20 -8.90 -3.65
C TYR A 116 4.06 -9.50 -2.55
N GLU A 117 5.38 -9.51 -2.77
CA GLU A 117 6.36 -10.03 -1.82
C GLU A 117 6.98 -8.87 -1.02
N PRO A 118 6.70 -8.74 0.30
CA PRO A 118 7.37 -7.76 1.15
C PRO A 118 8.90 -7.91 1.09
N GLY A 119 9.61 -6.79 1.00
CA GLY A 119 11.07 -6.79 0.82
C GLY A 119 11.54 -6.87 -0.63
N GLN A 120 10.64 -7.08 -1.61
CA GLN A 120 11.01 -7.09 -3.03
C GLN A 120 11.75 -5.79 -3.39
N SER A 121 12.82 -5.90 -4.18
CA SER A 121 13.66 -4.76 -4.58
C SER A 121 14.18 -3.89 -3.41
N GLY A 122 14.24 -4.45 -2.20
CA GLY A 122 14.67 -3.79 -0.97
C GLY A 122 13.66 -2.78 -0.39
N ILE A 123 12.38 -2.85 -0.77
CA ILE A 123 11.33 -1.94 -0.29
C ILE A 123 10.26 -2.67 0.52
N ASP A 124 9.41 -1.93 1.24
CA ASP A 124 8.22 -2.45 1.93
C ASP A 124 8.46 -3.63 2.90
N GLY A 125 9.65 -3.71 3.51
CA GLY A 125 9.97 -4.77 4.46
C GLY A 125 9.11 -4.76 5.74
N GLY A 126 8.42 -3.66 6.04
CA GLY A 126 7.41 -3.62 7.11
C GLY A 126 6.10 -4.31 6.72
N GLY A 127 6.01 -4.88 5.51
CA GLY A 127 4.84 -5.57 5.02
C GLY A 127 3.81 -4.62 4.39
N PHE A 128 2.63 -5.16 4.16
CA PHE A 128 1.49 -4.39 3.65
C PHE A 128 0.17 -4.95 4.16
N LYS A 129 -0.87 -4.14 4.10
CA LYS A 129 -2.24 -4.55 4.45
C LYS A 129 -3.23 -3.99 3.46
N ILE A 130 -4.10 -4.86 2.94
CA ILE A 130 -5.30 -4.45 2.20
C ILE A 130 -6.30 -3.89 3.21
N ILE A 131 -6.63 -2.61 3.09
CA ILE A 131 -7.52 -1.87 3.99
C ILE A 131 -8.97 -1.93 3.49
N ALA A 132 -9.15 -1.88 2.17
CA ALA A 132 -10.45 -2.02 1.52
C ALA A 132 -10.32 -2.78 0.20
N ASP A 133 -11.32 -3.62 -0.10
CA ASP A 133 -11.51 -4.28 -1.39
C ASP A 133 -13.02 -4.49 -1.58
N ASP A 134 -13.62 -3.79 -2.54
CA ASP A 134 -15.07 -3.82 -2.79
C ASP A 134 -15.48 -4.53 -4.09
N GLY A 135 -14.53 -5.16 -4.78
CA GLY A 135 -14.79 -5.83 -6.07
C GLY A 135 -14.42 -5.03 -7.31
N ARG A 136 -14.15 -3.72 -7.18
CA ARG A 136 -13.60 -2.89 -8.27
C ARG A 136 -12.63 -1.82 -7.79
N TYR A 137 -12.55 -1.58 -6.50
CA TYR A 137 -11.58 -0.71 -5.85
C TYR A 137 -10.83 -1.47 -4.76
N CYS A 138 -9.53 -1.22 -4.67
CA CYS A 138 -8.65 -1.78 -3.66
C CYS A 138 -7.76 -0.66 -3.10
N TYR A 139 -7.67 -0.59 -1.77
CA TYR A 139 -6.76 0.29 -1.05
C TYR A 139 -5.82 -0.52 -0.17
N VAL A 140 -4.53 -0.30 -0.35
CA VAL A 140 -3.45 -1.01 0.33
C VAL A 140 -2.50 -0.03 1.00
N GLN A 141 -2.10 -0.33 2.23
CA GLN A 141 -1.04 0.39 2.94
C GLN A 141 0.23 -0.44 2.93
N PHE A 142 1.35 0.16 2.55
CA PHE A 142 2.68 -0.45 2.58
C PHE A 142 3.54 0.22 3.66
N GLU A 143 4.34 -0.55 4.40
CA GLU A 143 5.19 -0.02 5.47
C GLU A 143 6.68 -0.24 5.19
N SER A 144 7.47 0.82 5.28
CA SER A 144 8.92 0.74 5.18
C SER A 144 9.54 0.05 6.41
N LEU A 145 10.60 -0.73 6.17
CA LEU A 145 11.23 -1.59 7.17
C LEU A 145 11.68 -0.87 8.45
N LYS A 146 12.50 0.18 8.29
CA LYS A 146 13.26 0.77 9.41
C LYS A 146 12.48 1.81 10.20
N ASN A 147 11.76 2.68 9.50
CA ASN A 147 11.15 3.88 10.08
C ASN A 147 9.62 3.79 10.15
N GLY A 148 9.01 2.75 9.57
CA GLY A 148 7.56 2.60 9.58
C GLY A 148 6.81 3.70 8.81
N TYR A 149 7.44 4.32 7.81
CA TYR A 149 6.74 5.17 6.86
C TYR A 149 5.67 4.36 6.13
N VAL A 150 4.47 4.94 6.01
CA VAL A 150 3.37 4.33 5.28
C VAL A 150 3.16 5.04 3.95
N ASP A 151 3.07 4.25 2.90
CA ASP A 151 2.62 4.68 1.58
C ASP A 151 1.26 4.05 1.28
N ASP A 152 0.46 4.75 0.48
CA ASP A 152 -0.89 4.35 0.09
C ASP A 152 -0.90 3.97 -1.40
N LEU A 153 -1.44 2.79 -1.71
CA LEU A 153 -1.72 2.32 -3.07
C LEU A 153 -3.23 2.17 -3.26
N GLU A 154 -3.77 2.81 -4.29
CA GLU A 154 -5.16 2.70 -4.71
C GLU A 154 -5.20 2.11 -6.12
N LEU A 155 -6.13 1.17 -6.34
CA LEU A 155 -6.42 0.60 -7.65
C LEU A 155 -7.93 0.62 -7.87
N ALA A 156 -8.39 1.09 -9.02
CA ALA A 156 -9.81 1.20 -9.33
C ALA A 156 -10.10 0.82 -10.78
N LEU A 157 -10.87 -0.24 -11.00
CA LEU A 157 -11.24 -0.75 -12.32
C LEU A 157 -12.53 -0.08 -12.81
N SER A 158 -12.45 0.61 -13.95
CA SER A 158 -13.61 1.20 -14.62
C SER A 158 -14.50 0.14 -15.29
N ASP A 159 -15.68 0.56 -15.75
CA ASP A 159 -16.56 -0.29 -16.56
C ASP A 159 -16.01 -0.54 -17.97
N ASP A 160 -15.13 0.32 -18.46
CA ASP A 160 -14.40 0.17 -19.72
C ASP A 160 -13.12 -0.67 -19.59
N TYR A 161 -12.95 -1.36 -18.46
CA TYR A 161 -11.80 -2.23 -18.16
C TYR A 161 -10.44 -1.50 -18.15
N GLU A 162 -10.46 -0.22 -17.82
CA GLU A 162 -9.26 0.57 -17.52
C GLU A 162 -9.02 0.57 -16.01
N LEU A 163 -7.82 0.19 -15.59
CA LEU A 163 -7.37 0.29 -14.21
C LEU A 163 -6.72 1.66 -13.99
N ARG A 164 -7.37 2.44 -13.15
CA ARG A 164 -6.79 3.63 -12.54
C ARG A 164 -5.93 3.20 -11.35
N VAL A 165 -4.75 3.77 -11.22
CA VAL A 165 -3.85 3.46 -10.10
C VAL A 165 -3.24 4.72 -9.52
N ARG A 166 -2.96 4.69 -8.22
CA ARG A 166 -2.23 5.75 -7.52
C ARG A 166 -1.36 5.15 -6.42
N SER A 167 -0.07 5.46 -6.40
CA SER A 167 0.84 5.09 -5.30
C SER A 167 1.49 6.35 -4.76
N SER A 168 1.38 6.61 -3.46
CA SER A 168 1.80 7.88 -2.86
C SER A 168 2.31 7.74 -1.43
N SER A 169 3.41 8.42 -1.12
CA SER A 169 3.95 8.49 0.23
C SER A 169 3.22 9.52 1.10
N ARG A 170 2.98 9.18 2.38
CA ARG A 170 2.37 10.11 3.36
C ARG A 170 3.35 11.15 3.91
N VAL A 171 4.64 10.84 3.89
CA VAL A 171 5.69 11.67 4.50
C VAL A 171 6.95 11.67 3.65
N GLY A 172 7.69 12.77 3.74
CA GLY A 172 8.94 12.97 2.99
C GLY A 172 8.70 13.60 1.63
N TYR A 173 9.66 14.37 1.14
CA TYR A 173 9.61 14.98 -0.19
C TYR A 173 9.98 13.98 -1.29
N LEU A 174 10.93 13.09 -1.01
CA LEU A 174 11.37 12.02 -1.91
C LEU A 174 10.88 10.68 -1.36
N ASP A 175 10.65 9.72 -2.25
CA ASP A 175 10.36 8.31 -1.90
C ASP A 175 11.51 7.35 -2.22
N PHE A 176 12.60 7.85 -2.82
CA PHE A 176 13.75 7.06 -3.27
C PHE A 176 13.39 5.92 -4.24
N GLY A 177 12.39 6.14 -5.10
CA GLY A 177 11.98 5.17 -6.12
C GLY A 177 11.01 4.10 -5.62
N VAL A 178 10.53 4.20 -4.38
CA VAL A 178 9.68 3.17 -3.74
C VAL A 178 8.34 3.03 -4.48
N ASN A 179 7.64 4.13 -4.78
CA ASN A 179 6.33 4.04 -5.43
C ASN A 179 6.44 3.52 -6.88
N ALA A 180 7.48 3.91 -7.62
CA ALA A 180 7.75 3.35 -8.96
C ALA A 180 7.98 1.83 -8.91
N LYS A 181 8.83 1.35 -7.99
CA LYS A 181 9.10 -0.09 -7.81
C LYS A 181 7.83 -0.88 -7.48
N ARG A 182 6.94 -0.31 -6.66
CA ARG A 182 5.67 -0.95 -6.30
C ARG A 182 4.73 -1.07 -7.49
N LEU A 183 4.55 0.03 -8.23
CA LEU A 183 3.71 0.02 -9.43
C LEU A 183 4.28 -0.91 -10.50
N ASN A 184 5.59 -0.92 -10.72
CA ASN A 184 6.22 -1.83 -11.68
C ASN A 184 6.09 -3.31 -11.29
N PHE A 185 6.09 -3.64 -9.98
CA PHE A 185 5.81 -5.00 -9.54
C PHE A 185 4.39 -5.42 -9.97
N VAL A 186 3.39 -4.60 -9.64
CA VAL A 186 1.99 -4.87 -9.96
C VAL A 186 1.77 -4.90 -11.47
N ALA A 187 2.29 -3.90 -12.19
CA ALA A 187 2.24 -3.83 -13.65
C ALA A 187 2.91 -5.05 -14.29
N GLY A 188 4.07 -5.48 -13.81
CA GLY A 188 4.76 -6.68 -14.29
C GLY A 188 3.96 -7.96 -14.06
N ALA A 189 3.28 -8.10 -12.91
CA ALA A 189 2.38 -9.22 -12.64
C ALA A 189 1.16 -9.22 -13.57
N LEU A 190 0.61 -8.05 -13.89
CA LEU A 190 -0.53 -7.88 -14.80
C LEU A 190 -0.14 -8.08 -16.26
N ARG A 191 1.01 -7.57 -16.71
CA ARG A 191 1.52 -7.78 -18.08
C ARG A 191 1.72 -9.25 -18.41
N LYS A 192 2.15 -10.07 -17.45
CA LYS A 192 2.21 -11.54 -17.61
C LYS A 192 0.84 -12.18 -17.90
N ARG A 193 -0.25 -11.45 -17.63
CA ARG A 193 -1.64 -11.83 -17.87
C ARG A 193 -2.26 -11.06 -19.04
N GLY A 194 -1.46 -10.39 -19.86
CA GLY A 194 -1.91 -9.71 -21.08
C GLY A 194 -2.38 -8.27 -20.90
N TRP A 195 -2.18 -7.66 -19.74
CA TRP A 195 -2.50 -6.25 -19.54
C TRP A 195 -1.54 -5.33 -20.29
N ASP A 196 -2.04 -4.23 -20.82
CA ASP A 196 -1.23 -3.06 -21.19
C ASP A 196 -1.03 -2.18 -19.95
N ALA A 197 0.13 -2.36 -19.30
CA ALA A 197 0.51 -1.64 -18.09
C ALA A 197 1.98 -1.21 -18.22
N PRO A 198 2.28 -0.02 -18.76
CA PRO A 198 3.65 0.41 -19.05
C PRO A 198 4.53 0.51 -17.80
N ASP A 199 5.83 0.27 -17.97
CA ASP A 199 6.82 0.44 -16.89
C ASP A 199 7.15 1.90 -16.63
N ILE A 200 7.38 2.21 -15.35
CA ILE A 200 7.90 3.48 -14.88
C ILE A 200 9.43 3.35 -14.78
N THR A 201 10.16 3.96 -15.70
CA THR A 201 11.60 3.81 -15.90
C THR A 201 12.31 5.16 -15.98
N PRO A 202 13.65 5.21 -15.81
CA PRO A 202 14.42 6.44 -16.03
C PRO A 202 14.20 7.06 -17.42
N ASP A 203 13.90 6.28 -18.44
CA ASP A 203 13.67 6.79 -19.79
C ASP A 203 12.28 7.42 -19.95
N THR A 204 11.27 6.87 -19.26
CA THR A 204 9.89 7.36 -19.31
C THR A 204 9.65 8.51 -18.34
N HIS A 205 10.32 8.51 -17.18
CA HIS A 205 10.14 9.49 -16.10
C HIS A 205 11.49 10.04 -15.59
N PRO A 206 12.34 10.63 -16.47
CA PRO A 206 13.72 10.98 -16.13
C PRO A 206 13.83 11.95 -14.95
N THR A 207 12.92 12.93 -14.85
CA THR A 207 12.92 13.92 -13.77
C THR A 207 12.71 13.27 -12.40
N TYR A 208 11.73 12.36 -12.28
CA TYR A 208 11.46 11.63 -11.05
C TYR A 208 12.69 10.81 -10.61
N PHE A 209 13.29 10.08 -11.55
CA PHE A 209 14.45 9.24 -11.24
C PHE A 209 15.68 10.08 -10.89
N LEU A 210 15.90 11.22 -11.55
CA LEU A 210 16.99 12.14 -11.24
C LEU A 210 16.87 12.72 -9.83
N GLN A 211 15.66 13.12 -9.43
CA GLN A 211 15.38 13.66 -8.10
C GLN A 211 15.50 12.61 -6.99
N ASN A 212 15.08 11.37 -7.28
CA ASN A 212 15.15 10.26 -6.33
C ASN A 212 16.49 9.51 -6.33
N ALA A 213 17.43 9.90 -7.19
CA ALA A 213 18.73 9.25 -7.29
C ALA A 213 19.58 9.48 -6.02
N PRO A 214 20.37 8.48 -5.57
CA PRO A 214 21.30 8.67 -4.47
C PRO A 214 22.33 9.76 -4.84
N LYS A 215 22.71 10.61 -3.88
CA LYS A 215 23.56 11.80 -4.11
C LYS A 215 24.90 11.55 -4.84
N GLN A 216 25.39 10.31 -4.93
CA GLN A 216 26.62 9.97 -5.66
C GLN A 216 26.43 9.89 -7.19
N SER A 217 25.20 9.71 -7.69
CA SER A 217 24.92 9.60 -9.13
C SER A 217 24.59 10.94 -9.80
N GLN A 218 24.66 12.05 -9.06
CA GLN A 218 24.43 13.42 -9.57
C GLN A 218 25.74 14.16 -9.90
N VAL A 219 26.89 13.47 -9.86
CA VAL A 219 28.17 14.07 -10.28
C VAL A 219 28.20 14.11 -11.81
N PRO A 220 28.29 15.29 -12.46
CA PRO A 220 28.42 15.36 -13.90
C PRO A 220 29.69 14.60 -14.34
N PRO A 221 29.72 13.98 -15.53
CA PRO A 221 30.92 13.30 -16.01
C PRO A 221 32.07 14.29 -15.95
N SER A 222 33.13 13.92 -15.22
CA SER A 222 34.30 14.79 -15.04
C SER A 222 34.76 15.22 -16.42
N THR A 223 34.76 16.52 -16.69
CA THR A 223 35.47 17.09 -17.83
C THR A 223 36.93 16.74 -17.66
N ALA A 224 37.35 15.66 -18.31
CA ALA A 224 38.76 15.32 -18.44
C ALA A 224 39.42 16.48 -19.18
N PHE A 225 40.05 17.38 -18.43
CA PHE A 225 41.02 18.32 -18.96
C PHE A 225 42.14 17.47 -19.60
N ARG A 226 42.07 17.31 -20.92
CA ARG A 226 43.23 16.85 -21.69
C ARG A 226 44.30 17.91 -21.52
N ARG A 227 45.39 17.53 -20.85
CA ARG A 227 46.66 18.27 -20.89
C ARG A 227 47.32 18.08 -22.24
#